data_AF-A0A643CZU1-F1
#
_entry.id   AF-A0A643CZU1-F1
#
_cell.length_a   1.000
_cell.length_b   1.000
_cell.length_c   1.000
_cell.angle_alpha   90.00
_cell.angle_beta   90.00
_cell.angle_gamma   90.00
#
_symmetry.space_group_name_H-M   'P 1'
#
loop_
_entity.id
_entity.type
_entity.pdbx_description
1 polymer ?
#
loop_
_entity_poly.entity_id
_entity_poly.type
_entity_poly.pdbx_seq_one_letter_code
_entity_poly.pdbx_strand_id
1 'polypeptide(L)'
;ICRLERIDARTFPSLYRADLHNEIDQNIKIDWLYLKAENEAQPIWESAQVFVAEQLYAQGQFSHYVVLVGTHNVEYAITILQAYTDQRHTRTSSIHQTSWSHFKQHYHQHESLFNECIMNGTLVWQRDQRVYPYIPASFINTQKFIPFEETSATFFTPVILLRERQKIRVIHGLERVKLSSEDQAYPYLLLDRSDGYTWQLIRQVISRLPQPISVHDLYQALENSMPVESS
;
A
#
# COMPACT_ATOMS: atom_id res chain seq x y z
N ILE A 1 -12.85 20.98 14.88
CA ILE A 1 -13.61 21.74 13.85
C ILE A 1 -13.22 21.16 12.49
N CYS A 2 -14.15 20.93 11.56
CA CYS A 2 -13.82 20.43 10.21
C CYS A 2 -13.95 21.59 9.21
N ARG A 3 -12.89 21.88 8.45
CA ARG A 3 -12.91 22.91 7.41
C ARG A 3 -12.96 22.24 6.05
N LEU A 4 -13.91 22.65 5.21
CA LEU A 4 -14.02 22.17 3.84
C LEU A 4 -13.47 23.23 2.88
N GLU A 5 -12.52 22.85 2.04
CA GLU A 5 -11.97 23.67 0.97
C GLU A 5 -12.32 23.05 -0.37
N ARG A 6 -12.98 23.77 -1.27
CA ARG A 6 -13.37 23.22 -2.58
C ARG A 6 -12.12 23.00 -3.44
N ILE A 7 -11.98 21.80 -4.00
CA ILE A 7 -10.88 21.44 -4.90
C ILE A 7 -11.35 21.65 -6.33
N ASP A 8 -10.57 22.40 -7.11
CA ASP A 8 -10.75 22.63 -8.55
C ASP A 8 -12.22 22.59 -9.02
N ALA A 9 -12.94 23.67 -8.72
CA ALA A 9 -14.37 23.78 -8.98
C ALA A 9 -14.77 23.65 -10.47
N ARG A 10 -13.81 23.70 -11.39
CA ARG A 10 -14.04 23.52 -12.83
C ARG A 10 -14.11 22.05 -13.20
N THR A 11 -13.28 21.22 -12.58
CA THR A 11 -13.17 19.79 -12.88
C THR A 11 -14.09 18.96 -11.97
N PHE A 12 -14.18 19.33 -10.68
CA PHE A 12 -15.00 18.63 -9.69
C PHE A 12 -15.80 19.62 -8.83
N PRO A 13 -16.96 20.11 -9.30
CA PRO A 13 -17.70 21.20 -8.65
C PRO A 13 -18.15 20.89 -7.21
N SER A 14 -18.28 19.60 -6.88
CA SER A 14 -18.76 19.12 -5.59
C SER A 14 -17.68 18.44 -4.73
N LEU A 15 -16.41 18.51 -5.12
CA LEU A 15 -15.30 17.90 -4.39
C LEU A 15 -14.66 18.90 -3.42
N TYR A 16 -14.47 18.48 -2.18
CA TYR A 16 -13.87 19.28 -1.12
C TYR A 16 -12.74 18.51 -0.45
N ARG A 17 -11.66 19.20 -0.13
CA ARG A 17 -10.68 18.76 0.85
C ARG A 17 -11.24 19.00 2.24
N ALA A 18 -11.20 17.99 3.09
CA ALA A 18 -11.59 18.12 4.49
C ALA A 18 -10.33 18.24 5.36
N ASP A 19 -10.13 19.40 5.97
CA ASP A 19 -9.08 19.61 6.96
C ASP A 19 -9.66 19.30 8.35
N LEU A 20 -9.29 18.12 8.88
CA LEU A 20 -9.66 17.69 10.23
C LEU A 20 -8.73 18.37 11.23
N HIS A 21 -9.18 19.46 11.85
CA HIS A 21 -8.37 20.31 12.75
C HIS A 21 -8.13 19.73 14.16
N ASN A 22 -8.13 18.40 14.30
CA ASN A 22 -7.74 17.76 15.55
C ASN A 22 -6.33 17.22 15.38
N GLU A 23 -5.49 17.42 16.41
CA GLU A 23 -4.26 16.65 16.66
C GLU A 23 -4.64 15.18 16.88
N ILE A 24 -5.07 14.53 15.82
CA ILE A 24 -5.25 13.09 15.83
C ILE A 24 -3.83 12.55 15.75
N ASP A 25 -3.45 11.75 16.75
CA ASP A 25 -2.19 10.99 16.75
C ASP A 25 -2.25 9.96 15.60
N GLN A 26 -1.92 10.43 14.40
CA GLN A 26 -1.82 9.64 13.17
C GLN A 26 -0.33 9.49 12.86
N ASN A 27 0.13 8.25 12.77
CA ASN A 27 1.50 7.95 12.31
C ASN A 27 1.61 7.90 10.77
N ILE A 28 0.51 8.19 10.06
CA ILE A 28 0.41 8.14 8.60
C ILE A 28 -0.29 9.38 8.06
N LYS A 29 0.20 9.90 6.93
CA LYS A 29 -0.46 11.02 6.25
C LYS A 29 -1.69 10.52 5.49
N ILE A 30 -2.83 11.18 5.71
CA ILE A 30 -4.07 10.95 4.98
C ILE A 30 -4.61 12.29 4.47
N ASP A 31 -4.78 12.41 3.16
CA ASP A 31 -5.50 13.52 2.53
C ASP A 31 -6.99 13.14 2.41
N TRP A 32 -7.88 13.97 2.94
CA TRP A 32 -9.32 13.68 3.00
C TRP A 32 -10.10 14.42 1.93
N LEU A 33 -10.88 13.66 1.17
CA LEU A 33 -11.79 14.13 0.14
C LEU A 33 -13.23 13.82 0.50
N TYR A 34 -14.06 14.83 0.36
CA TYR A 34 -15.50 14.73 0.54
C TYR A 34 -16.22 15.20 -0.71
N LEU A 35 -17.01 14.31 -1.29
CA LEU A 35 -17.94 14.65 -2.36
C LEU A 35 -19.28 15.08 -1.73
N LYS A 36 -19.61 16.37 -1.83
CA LYS A 36 -20.89 16.89 -1.33
C LYS A 36 -22.01 16.48 -2.28
N ALA A 37 -23.09 15.91 -1.74
CA ALA A 37 -24.29 15.61 -2.52
C ALA A 37 -24.92 16.89 -3.09
N GLU A 38 -25.43 16.82 -4.32
CA GLU A 38 -26.04 17.96 -5.02
C GLU A 38 -27.31 18.49 -4.33
N ASN A 39 -28.02 17.63 -3.61
CA ASN A 39 -29.29 17.94 -2.95
C ASN A 39 -29.13 18.47 -1.51
N GLU A 40 -27.91 18.75 -1.06
CA GLU A 40 -27.58 19.20 0.30
C GLU A 40 -28.04 18.29 1.45
N ALA A 41 -28.52 17.08 1.16
CA ALA A 41 -28.87 16.11 2.18
C ALA A 41 -27.61 15.71 2.97
N GLN A 42 -27.71 15.65 4.29
CA GLN A 42 -26.61 15.16 5.11
C GLN A 42 -26.30 13.71 4.73
N PRO A 43 -25.02 13.35 4.55
CA PRO A 43 -24.64 11.97 4.28
C PRO A 43 -25.03 11.10 5.47
N ILE A 44 -25.66 9.95 5.21
CA ILE A 44 -25.87 8.91 6.20
C ILE A 44 -24.51 8.24 6.41
N TRP A 45 -23.77 8.67 7.41
CA TRP A 45 -22.40 8.23 7.66
C TRP A 45 -22.32 6.73 7.93
N GLU A 46 -23.33 6.15 8.56
CA GLU A 46 -23.38 4.72 8.90
C GLU A 46 -23.37 3.82 7.65
N SER A 47 -23.87 4.29 6.52
CA SER A 47 -23.90 3.56 5.24
C SER A 47 -22.94 4.13 4.19
N ALA A 48 -22.10 5.09 4.58
CA ALA A 48 -21.14 5.71 3.68
C ALA A 48 -20.05 4.71 3.27
N GLN A 49 -19.79 4.64 1.97
CA GLN A 49 -18.63 3.95 1.44
C GLN A 49 -17.41 4.86 1.49
N VAL A 50 -16.26 4.23 1.70
CA VAL A 50 -14.95 4.89 1.76
C VAL A 50 -14.06 4.24 0.72
N PHE A 51 -13.41 5.07 -0.09
CA PHE A 51 -12.40 4.66 -1.04
C PHE A 51 -11.04 5.16 -0.57
N VAL A 52 -10.09 4.26 -0.39
CA VAL A 52 -8.73 4.55 0.09
C VAL A 52 -7.77 4.31 -1.07
N ALA A 53 -7.13 5.39 -1.53
CA ALA A 53 -6.16 5.36 -2.61
C ALA A 53 -4.73 5.47 -2.07
N GLU A 54 -3.87 4.55 -2.47
CA GLU A 54 -2.44 4.61 -2.20
C GLU A 54 -1.75 5.56 -3.19
N GLN A 55 -1.04 6.57 -2.69
CA GLN A 55 -0.31 7.54 -3.51
C GLN A 55 1.19 7.30 -3.46
N LEU A 56 1.82 7.29 -4.63
CA LEU A 56 3.26 7.18 -4.79
C LEU A 56 3.84 8.46 -5.39
N TYR A 57 5.07 8.80 -5.03
CA TYR A 57 5.86 9.76 -5.80
C TYR A 57 6.21 9.20 -7.18
N ALA A 58 6.60 10.08 -8.11
CA ALA A 58 7.01 9.69 -9.46
C ALA A 58 8.10 8.60 -9.48
N GLN A 59 9.00 8.63 -8.49
CA GLN A 59 10.08 7.66 -8.32
C GLN A 59 9.64 6.30 -7.73
N GLY A 60 8.39 6.14 -7.31
CA GLY A 60 7.88 4.88 -6.75
C GLY A 60 7.95 4.76 -5.24
N GLN A 61 8.37 5.82 -4.54
CA GLN A 61 8.32 5.85 -3.08
C GLN A 61 6.88 6.08 -2.62
N PHE A 62 6.45 5.38 -1.56
CA PHE A 62 5.18 5.63 -0.92
C PHE A 62 5.11 7.07 -0.42
N SER A 63 3.98 7.75 -0.64
CA SER A 63 3.78 9.13 -0.21
C SER A 63 2.77 9.24 0.92
N HIS A 64 1.53 8.80 0.70
CA HIS A 64 0.41 8.91 1.64
C HIS A 64 -0.82 8.16 1.12
N TYR A 65 -1.89 8.15 1.91
CA TYR A 65 -3.22 7.74 1.44
C TYR A 65 -4.10 8.95 1.12
N VAL A 66 -4.94 8.82 0.09
CA VAL A 66 -6.05 9.74 -0.19
C VAL A 66 -7.35 9.00 0.07
N VAL A 67 -8.23 9.58 0.86
CA VAL A 67 -9.49 8.96 1.28
C VAL A 67 -10.65 9.75 0.73
N LEU A 68 -11.51 9.09 -0.07
CA LEU A 68 -12.72 9.69 -0.64
C LEU A 68 -13.97 9.12 0.03
N VAL A 69 -14.86 10.03 0.46
CA VAL A 69 -16.18 9.73 1.00
C VAL A 69 -17.24 10.58 0.29
N GLY A 70 -18.48 10.10 0.22
CA GLY A 70 -19.62 10.84 -0.32
C GLY A 70 -20.13 10.35 -1.69
N THR A 71 -19.62 9.23 -2.17
CA THR A 71 -20.15 8.53 -3.35
C THR A 71 -20.29 7.03 -3.07
N HIS A 72 -21.29 6.39 -3.67
CA HIS A 72 -21.43 4.93 -3.75
C HIS A 72 -21.10 4.40 -5.15
N ASN A 73 -20.82 5.29 -6.10
CA ASN A 73 -20.42 4.93 -7.46
C ASN A 73 -18.91 4.70 -7.51
N VAL A 74 -18.53 3.43 -7.69
CA VAL A 74 -17.13 2.96 -7.75
C VAL A 74 -16.38 3.57 -8.93
N GLU A 75 -16.97 3.58 -10.13
CA GLU A 75 -16.31 4.14 -11.33
C GLU A 75 -16.04 5.64 -11.17
N TYR A 76 -16.99 6.35 -10.55
CA TYR A 76 -16.83 7.78 -10.29
C TYR A 76 -15.77 8.05 -9.22
N ALA A 77 -15.72 7.22 -8.17
CA ALA A 77 -14.67 7.29 -7.16
C ALA A 77 -13.28 7.06 -7.76
N ILE A 78 -13.13 6.04 -8.62
CA ILE A 78 -11.89 5.76 -9.34
C ILE A 78 -11.48 6.97 -10.18
N THR A 79 -12.41 7.53 -10.95
CA THR A 79 -12.14 8.71 -11.80
C THR A 79 -11.65 9.90 -10.98
N ILE A 80 -12.32 10.21 -9.85
CA ILE A 80 -11.90 11.30 -8.97
C ILE A 80 -10.51 11.03 -8.39
N LEU A 81 -10.27 9.85 -7.83
CA LEU A 81 -9.01 9.51 -7.17
C LEU A 81 -7.83 9.40 -8.14
N GLN A 82 -8.08 9.01 -9.39
CA GLN A 82 -7.08 9.06 -10.45
C GLN A 82 -6.80 10.47 -10.94
N ALA A 83 -7.81 11.35 -10.99
CA ALA A 83 -7.63 12.73 -11.41
C ALA A 83 -7.04 13.61 -10.30
N TYR A 84 -7.27 13.27 -9.03
CA TYR A 84 -6.73 13.95 -7.86
C TYR A 84 -5.20 13.80 -7.70
N THR A 85 -4.53 13.23 -8.68
CA THR A 85 -3.09 12.98 -8.62
C THR A 85 -2.21 14.21 -8.86
N ASP A 86 -2.73 15.32 -9.40
CA ASP A 86 -1.87 16.44 -9.81
C ASP A 86 -2.28 17.84 -9.31
N GLN A 87 -1.75 18.16 -8.12
CA GLN A 87 -1.03 19.42 -7.82
C GLN A 87 0.22 19.16 -6.94
N ARG A 88 0.57 17.89 -6.65
CA ARG A 88 1.57 17.49 -5.65
C ARG A 88 2.60 16.44 -6.14
N HIS A 89 2.65 16.16 -7.45
CA HIS A 89 3.60 15.21 -8.08
C HIS A 89 3.48 13.75 -7.59
N THR A 90 2.28 13.31 -7.21
CA THR A 90 2.00 11.93 -6.81
C THR A 90 1.13 11.23 -7.83
N ARG A 91 0.97 9.91 -7.68
CA ARG A 91 0.17 9.09 -8.59
C ARG A 91 -0.50 7.96 -7.83
N THR A 92 -1.76 7.69 -8.17
CA THR A 92 -2.55 6.61 -7.55
C THR A 92 -2.03 5.24 -8.00
N SER A 93 -1.71 4.39 -7.03
CA SER A 93 -1.19 3.03 -7.19
C SER A 93 -2.32 2.00 -7.20
N SER A 94 -3.10 2.00 -6.13
CA SER A 94 -4.28 1.15 -5.93
C SER A 94 -5.39 1.94 -5.25
N ILE A 95 -6.62 1.43 -5.37
CA ILE A 95 -7.81 1.95 -4.70
C ILE A 95 -8.57 0.78 -4.07
N HIS A 96 -8.80 0.88 -2.77
CA HIS A 96 -9.53 -0.10 -1.98
C HIS A 96 -10.83 0.53 -1.48
N GLN A 97 -11.88 -0.27 -1.42
CA GLN A 97 -13.18 0.11 -0.91
C GLN A 97 -13.45 -0.56 0.43
N THR A 98 -14.00 0.22 1.36
CA THR A 98 -14.46 -0.24 2.66
C THR A 98 -15.67 0.58 3.14
N SER A 99 -16.20 0.28 4.33
CA SER A 99 -17.27 1.06 4.97
C SER A 99 -16.71 2.14 5.89
N TRP A 100 -17.43 3.25 6.05
CA TRP A 100 -17.07 4.30 7.01
C TRP A 100 -16.94 3.77 8.43
N SER A 101 -17.89 2.93 8.87
CA SER A 101 -17.89 2.33 10.21
C SER A 101 -16.62 1.53 10.50
N HIS A 102 -16.11 0.82 9.49
CA HIS A 102 -14.90 0.02 9.63
C HIS A 102 -13.64 0.90 9.53
N PHE A 103 -13.56 1.74 8.50
CA PHE A 103 -12.44 2.64 8.29
C PHE A 103 -12.16 3.55 9.50
N LYS A 104 -13.22 4.11 10.11
CA LYS A 104 -13.12 4.99 11.28
C LYS A 104 -12.40 4.33 12.48
N GLN A 105 -12.45 3.01 12.59
CA GLN A 105 -11.80 2.27 13.68
C GLN A 105 -10.29 2.12 13.49
N HIS A 106 -9.80 2.24 12.25
CA HIS A 106 -8.46 1.79 11.88
C HIS A 106 -7.55 2.88 11.28
N TYR A 107 -8.09 3.99 10.76
CA TYR A 107 -7.30 4.99 10.04
C TYR A 107 -6.23 5.73 10.87
N HIS A 108 -6.31 5.63 12.20
CA HIS A 108 -5.38 6.31 13.12
C HIS A 108 -3.98 5.70 13.13
N GLN A 109 -3.85 4.41 12.81
CA GLN A 109 -2.58 3.67 12.87
C GLN A 109 -2.32 3.03 11.51
N HIS A 110 -1.16 3.30 10.92
CA HIS A 110 -0.79 2.82 9.58
C HIS A 110 -0.94 1.32 9.44
N GLU A 111 -0.50 0.56 10.45
CA GLU A 111 -0.57 -0.89 10.52
C GLU A 111 -2.02 -1.38 10.48
N SER A 112 -2.88 -0.75 11.27
CA SER A 112 -4.29 -1.12 11.35
C SER A 112 -5.03 -0.72 10.07
N LEU A 113 -4.76 0.47 9.54
CA LEU A 113 -5.31 0.93 8.26
C LEU A 113 -4.91 -0.02 7.13
N PHE A 114 -3.64 -0.41 7.05
CA PHE A 114 -3.14 -1.32 6.04
C PHE A 114 -3.82 -2.70 6.14
N ASN A 115 -3.82 -3.34 7.31
CA ASN A 115 -4.40 -4.67 7.45
C ASN A 115 -5.91 -4.67 7.15
N GLU A 116 -6.64 -3.71 7.70
CA GLU A 116 -8.10 -3.76 7.69
C GLU A 116 -8.71 -3.09 6.45
N CYS A 117 -8.13 -1.99 5.97
CA CYS A 117 -8.70 -1.23 4.85
C CYS A 117 -8.02 -1.49 3.51
N ILE A 118 -6.75 -1.91 3.51
CA ILE A 118 -6.01 -2.22 2.27
C ILE A 118 -6.04 -3.73 2.02
N MET A 119 -5.50 -4.54 2.94
CA MET A 119 -5.40 -6.00 2.74
C MET A 119 -6.75 -6.71 2.81
N ASN A 120 -7.59 -6.38 3.80
CA ASN A 120 -8.93 -6.96 3.95
C ASN A 120 -10.01 -6.17 3.18
N GLY A 121 -9.66 -5.00 2.63
CA GLY A 121 -10.56 -4.16 1.83
C GLY A 121 -10.80 -4.74 0.43
N THR A 122 -11.88 -4.28 -0.22
CA THR A 122 -12.16 -4.69 -1.61
C THR A 122 -11.31 -3.88 -2.57
N LEU A 123 -10.34 -4.51 -3.25
CA LEU A 123 -9.60 -3.86 -4.33
C LEU A 123 -10.53 -3.55 -5.50
N VAL A 124 -10.75 -2.26 -5.80
CA VAL A 124 -11.63 -1.83 -6.90
C VAL A 124 -10.85 -1.33 -8.12
N TRP A 125 -9.59 -0.93 -7.92
CA TRP A 125 -8.73 -0.50 -9.02
C TRP A 125 -7.25 -0.60 -8.65
N GLN A 126 -6.41 -0.91 -9.65
CA GLN A 126 -4.96 -0.81 -9.57
C GLN A 126 -4.38 -0.34 -10.91
N ARG A 127 -3.26 0.37 -10.86
CA ARG A 127 -2.65 0.98 -12.06
C ARG A 127 -2.15 -0.03 -13.08
N ASP A 128 -1.47 -1.08 -12.61
CA ASP A 128 -0.95 -2.16 -13.42
C ASP A 128 -1.15 -3.47 -12.64
N GLN A 129 -1.41 -4.56 -13.35
CA GLN A 129 -1.51 -5.91 -12.75
C GLN A 129 -0.21 -6.35 -12.08
N ARG A 130 0.92 -5.72 -12.42
CA ARG A 130 2.24 -6.01 -11.87
C ARG A 130 2.67 -5.06 -10.76
N VAL A 131 1.79 -4.17 -10.27
CA VAL A 131 2.12 -3.30 -9.14
C VAL A 131 2.19 -4.14 -7.86
N TYR A 132 3.27 -3.98 -7.12
CA TYR A 132 3.39 -4.58 -5.79
C TYR A 132 2.61 -3.74 -4.78
N PRO A 133 1.83 -4.37 -3.87
CA PRO A 133 1.26 -3.67 -2.72
C PRO A 133 2.37 -3.10 -1.84
N TYR A 134 2.07 -2.05 -1.06
CA TYR A 134 3.04 -1.43 -0.15
C TYR A 134 2.75 -1.80 1.30
N ILE A 135 3.71 -2.47 1.96
CA ILE A 135 3.63 -2.85 3.36
C ILE A 135 4.25 -1.77 4.24
N PRO A 136 3.61 -1.40 5.37
CA PRO A 136 4.21 -0.52 6.37
C PRO A 136 5.59 -0.99 6.83
N ALA A 137 6.53 -0.05 6.94
CA ALA A 137 7.91 -0.31 7.37
C ALA A 137 7.98 -0.92 8.78
N SER A 138 7.04 -0.58 9.65
CA SER A 138 6.94 -1.10 11.02
C SER A 138 6.63 -2.60 11.10
N PHE A 139 6.08 -3.21 10.04
CA PHE A 139 5.85 -4.66 10.01
C PHE A 139 7.11 -5.47 9.74
N ILE A 140 8.12 -4.89 9.10
CA ILE A 140 9.26 -5.64 8.58
C ILE A 140 10.44 -5.64 9.54
N ASN A 141 11.00 -6.82 9.76
CA ASN A 141 12.29 -6.96 10.44
C ASN A 141 13.41 -7.04 9.39
N THR A 142 14.29 -6.04 9.41
CA THR A 142 15.40 -5.87 8.46
C THR A 142 16.66 -6.67 8.83
N GLN A 143 16.65 -7.41 9.95
CA GLN A 143 17.76 -8.28 10.32
C GLN A 143 17.86 -9.48 9.36
N LYS A 144 18.92 -9.49 8.54
CA LYS A 144 19.17 -10.59 7.59
C LYS A 144 19.75 -11.81 8.30
N PHE A 145 19.12 -12.97 8.09
CA PHE A 145 19.59 -14.25 8.63
C PHE A 145 20.47 -15.03 7.65
N ILE A 146 20.31 -14.78 6.34
CA ILE A 146 21.10 -15.40 5.28
C ILE A 146 21.88 -14.28 4.56
N PRO A 147 23.19 -14.12 4.81
CA PRO A 147 23.98 -13.11 4.12
C PRO A 147 24.23 -13.53 2.67
N PHE A 148 24.07 -12.59 1.75
CA PHE A 148 24.42 -12.68 0.33
C PHE A 148 24.41 -11.27 -0.28
N GLU A 149 25.06 -11.09 -1.42
CA GLU A 149 25.17 -9.80 -2.12
C GLU A 149 23.91 -9.54 -2.95
N GLU A 150 23.34 -8.34 -2.83
CA GLU A 150 22.16 -7.90 -3.58
C GLU A 150 22.59 -6.93 -4.67
N THR A 151 21.90 -6.97 -5.81
CA THR A 151 22.04 -5.91 -6.82
C THR A 151 21.55 -4.57 -6.26
N SER A 152 22.08 -3.46 -6.79
CA SER A 152 21.56 -2.12 -6.48
C SER A 152 20.05 -2.02 -6.69
N ALA A 153 19.37 -1.31 -5.79
CA ALA A 153 17.93 -1.14 -5.82
C ALA A 153 17.52 0.27 -6.30
N THR A 154 16.28 0.37 -6.76
CA THR A 154 15.56 1.63 -6.98
C THR A 154 14.34 1.67 -6.07
N PHE A 155 13.65 2.80 -5.96
CA PHE A 155 12.41 2.87 -5.16
C PHE A 155 11.30 1.91 -5.63
N PHE A 156 11.35 1.46 -6.90
CA PHE A 156 10.46 0.45 -7.47
C PHE A 156 10.81 -0.99 -7.14
N THR A 157 12.04 -1.25 -6.69
CA THR A 157 12.49 -2.59 -6.36
C THR A 157 11.72 -3.07 -5.12
N PRO A 158 10.94 -4.17 -5.20
CA PRO A 158 10.24 -4.68 -4.02
C PRO A 158 11.22 -5.30 -3.03
N VAL A 159 10.79 -5.37 -1.76
CA VAL A 159 11.43 -6.22 -0.76
C VAL A 159 10.80 -7.62 -0.79
N ILE A 160 11.62 -8.67 -0.67
CA ILE A 160 11.11 -10.03 -0.46
C ILE A 160 11.04 -10.30 1.03
N LEU A 161 9.87 -10.68 1.49
CA LEU A 161 9.54 -10.88 2.89
C LEU A 161 9.15 -12.32 3.12
N LEU A 162 9.54 -12.87 4.27
CA LEU A 162 9.07 -14.16 4.78
C LEU A 162 8.17 -13.94 5.99
N ARG A 163 6.92 -14.40 5.89
CA ARG A 163 5.99 -14.48 7.02
C ARG A 163 6.21 -15.78 7.78
N GLU A 164 6.52 -15.66 9.06
CA GLU A 164 6.63 -16.76 10.01
C GLU A 164 5.74 -16.47 11.22
N ARG A 165 4.55 -17.06 11.23
CA ARG A 165 3.50 -16.76 12.22
C ARG A 165 3.18 -15.26 12.20
N GLN A 166 3.54 -14.54 13.26
CA GLN A 166 3.30 -13.10 13.43
C GLN A 166 4.52 -12.24 13.09
N LYS A 167 5.61 -12.83 12.61
CA LYS A 167 6.85 -12.10 12.28
C LYS A 167 7.04 -12.05 10.77
N ILE A 168 7.33 -10.87 10.24
CA ILE A 168 7.68 -10.66 8.84
C ILE A 168 9.15 -10.25 8.79
N ARG A 169 9.96 -10.98 8.01
CA ARG A 169 11.41 -10.78 7.94
C ARG A 169 11.86 -10.55 6.52
N VAL A 170 12.82 -9.64 6.33
CA VAL A 170 13.42 -9.39 5.02
C VAL A 170 14.33 -10.56 4.63
N ILE A 171 14.11 -11.08 3.42
CA ILE A 171 14.96 -12.06 2.75
C ILE A 171 15.88 -11.36 1.74
N HIS A 172 15.33 -10.41 0.98
CA HIS A 172 16.02 -9.59 -0.03
C HIS A 172 15.41 -8.18 -0.03
N GLY A 173 16.21 -7.18 -0.41
CA GLY A 173 15.78 -5.79 -0.55
C GLY A 173 16.37 -4.90 0.54
N LEU A 174 17.48 -5.30 1.17
CA LEU A 174 18.19 -4.39 2.07
C LEU A 174 18.77 -3.20 1.32
N GLU A 175 19.21 -3.36 0.07
CA GLU A 175 19.62 -2.22 -0.75
C GLU A 175 18.45 -1.27 -1.02
N ARG A 176 17.21 -1.79 -1.11
CA ARG A 176 16.00 -0.98 -1.20
C ARG A 176 15.71 -0.21 0.09
N VAL A 177 15.83 -0.88 1.24
CA VAL A 177 15.59 -0.28 2.57
C VAL A 177 16.61 0.84 2.85
N LYS A 178 17.86 0.68 2.40
CA LYS A 178 18.93 1.69 2.58
C LYS A 178 18.73 2.98 1.79
N LEU A 179 17.86 2.99 0.77
CA LEU A 179 17.64 4.18 -0.06
C LEU A 179 17.05 5.35 0.74
N SER A 180 16.26 5.08 1.78
CA SER A 180 15.61 6.10 2.60
C SER A 180 15.23 5.54 3.96
N SER A 181 15.70 6.20 5.04
CA SER A 181 15.25 5.92 6.41
C SER A 181 13.83 6.42 6.70
N GLU A 182 13.31 7.31 5.86
CA GLU A 182 12.02 7.97 6.04
C GLU A 182 10.87 7.23 5.33
N ASP A 183 11.15 6.08 4.71
CA ASP A 183 10.12 5.28 4.04
C ASP A 183 9.13 4.73 5.06
N GLN A 184 7.86 5.14 4.92
CA GLN A 184 6.78 4.61 5.74
C GLN A 184 6.26 3.26 5.24
N ALA A 185 6.47 2.94 3.96
CA ALA A 185 6.07 1.66 3.38
C ALA A 185 6.94 1.27 2.17
N TYR A 186 7.01 -0.03 1.89
CA TYR A 186 7.81 -0.61 0.81
C TYR A 186 6.95 -1.47 -0.12
N PRO A 187 7.19 -1.42 -1.45
CA PRO A 187 6.61 -2.42 -2.34
C PRO A 187 7.13 -3.80 -1.93
N TYR A 188 6.29 -4.82 -1.86
CA TYR A 188 6.71 -6.12 -1.33
C TYR A 188 6.21 -7.34 -2.09
N LEU A 189 6.95 -8.43 -1.89
CA LEU A 189 6.60 -9.80 -2.22
C LEU A 189 6.61 -10.60 -0.92
N LEU A 190 5.54 -11.33 -0.63
CA LEU A 190 5.40 -12.08 0.61
C LEU A 190 5.44 -13.58 0.34
N LEU A 191 6.40 -14.24 0.97
CA LEU A 191 6.52 -15.68 1.05
C LEU A 191 5.91 -16.12 2.38
N ASP A 192 4.96 -17.04 2.36
CA ASP A 192 4.45 -17.63 3.61
C ASP A 192 5.10 -18.99 3.88
N ARG A 193 5.54 -19.18 5.12
CA ARG A 193 5.95 -20.50 5.58
C ARG A 193 4.82 -21.53 5.53
N SER A 194 3.55 -21.13 5.66
CA SER A 194 2.41 -22.04 5.47
C SER A 194 2.40 -22.67 4.08
N ASP A 195 2.90 -21.94 3.10
CA ASP A 195 2.86 -22.33 1.69
C ASP A 195 4.06 -23.21 1.32
N GLY A 196 5.01 -23.40 2.25
CA GLY A 196 6.18 -24.27 2.06
C GLY A 196 7.51 -23.52 1.88
N TYR A 197 7.52 -22.18 1.91
CA TYR A 197 8.76 -21.38 1.85
C TYR A 197 9.56 -21.51 3.15
N THR A 198 10.36 -22.57 3.27
CA THR A 198 11.21 -22.79 4.46
C THR A 198 12.55 -22.07 4.36
N TRP A 199 13.18 -21.80 5.50
CA TRP A 199 14.55 -21.28 5.53
C TRP A 199 15.57 -22.17 4.81
N GLN A 200 15.36 -23.49 4.84
CA GLN A 200 16.23 -24.44 4.13
C GLN A 200 16.11 -24.29 2.62
N LEU A 201 14.87 -24.19 2.11
CA LEU A 201 14.60 -23.93 0.70
C LEU A 201 15.24 -22.61 0.26
N ILE A 202 14.99 -21.52 0.98
CA ILE A 202 15.51 -20.18 0.67
C ILE A 202 17.04 -20.20 0.64
N ARG A 203 17.69 -20.81 1.65
CA ARG A 203 19.15 -20.93 1.70
C ARG A 203 19.71 -21.75 0.54
N GLN A 204 19.05 -22.85 0.17
CA GLN A 204 19.45 -23.69 -0.95
C GLN A 204 19.35 -22.93 -2.28
N VAL A 205 18.26 -22.18 -2.51
CA VAL A 205 18.10 -21.37 -3.72
C VAL A 205 19.17 -20.29 -3.80
N ILE A 206 19.37 -19.52 -2.73
CA ILE A 206 20.41 -18.47 -2.65
C ILE A 206 21.79 -19.05 -2.98
N SER A 207 22.13 -20.25 -2.47
CA SER A 207 23.44 -20.85 -2.69
C SER A 207 23.75 -21.26 -4.13
N ARG A 208 22.73 -21.32 -5.00
CA ARG A 208 22.85 -21.73 -6.40
C ARG A 208 22.81 -20.56 -7.38
N LEU A 209 22.39 -19.38 -6.92
CA LEU A 209 22.27 -18.20 -7.77
C LEU A 209 23.61 -17.46 -7.87
N PRO A 210 23.93 -16.91 -9.06
CA PRO A 210 25.09 -16.04 -9.22
C PRO A 210 24.93 -14.77 -8.37
N GLN A 211 26.05 -14.28 -7.82
CA GLN A 211 26.11 -13.05 -7.03
C GLN A 211 26.57 -11.88 -7.93
N PRO A 212 26.09 -10.64 -7.69
CA PRO A 212 25.02 -10.28 -6.76
C PRO A 212 23.64 -10.76 -7.25
N ILE A 213 22.77 -11.15 -6.34
CA ILE A 213 21.43 -11.69 -6.65
C ILE A 213 20.45 -10.54 -6.84
N SER A 214 19.72 -10.52 -7.96
CA SER A 214 18.60 -9.60 -8.17
C SER A 214 17.32 -10.08 -7.49
N VAL A 215 16.43 -9.15 -7.15
CA VAL A 215 15.13 -9.48 -6.53
C VAL A 215 14.31 -10.41 -7.42
N HIS A 216 14.36 -10.21 -8.74
CA HIS A 216 13.58 -10.98 -9.70
C HIS A 216 14.11 -12.41 -9.81
N ASP A 217 15.45 -12.57 -9.92
CA ASP A 217 16.07 -13.89 -10.01
C ASP A 217 15.82 -14.72 -8.75
N LEU A 218 15.90 -14.10 -7.57
CA LEU A 218 15.62 -14.80 -6.32
C LEU A 218 14.16 -15.23 -6.26
N TYR A 219 13.22 -14.32 -6.52
CA TYR A 219 11.80 -14.63 -6.45
C TYR A 219 11.43 -15.74 -7.45
N GLN A 220 11.86 -15.62 -8.71
CA GLN A 220 11.60 -16.62 -9.73
C GLN A 220 12.21 -17.99 -9.39
N ALA A 221 13.42 -18.03 -8.83
CA ALA A 221 14.04 -19.29 -8.43
C ALA A 221 13.34 -19.93 -7.24
N LEU A 222 12.79 -19.14 -6.31
CA LEU A 222 11.96 -19.63 -5.22
C LEU A 222 10.65 -20.23 -5.73
N GLU A 223 9.93 -19.51 -6.60
CA GLU A 223 8.70 -20.01 -7.24
C GLU A 223 8.94 -21.35 -7.95
N ASN A 224 10.01 -21.45 -8.74
CA ASN A 224 10.36 -22.67 -9.47
C ASN A 224 10.80 -23.84 -8.57
N SER A 225 11.17 -23.55 -7.31
CA SER A 225 11.62 -24.56 -6.35
C SER A 225 10.50 -25.01 -5.42
N MET A 226 9.31 -24.41 -5.52
CA MET A 226 8.14 -24.86 -4.79
C MET A 226 7.64 -26.20 -5.37
N PRO A 227 7.22 -27.15 -4.50
CA PRO A 227 6.61 -28.36 -5.00
C PRO A 227 5.29 -27.99 -5.71
N VAL A 228 5.17 -28.36 -6.98
CA VAL A 228 3.88 -28.28 -7.69
C VAL A 228 2.91 -29.21 -6.95
N GLU A 229 1.84 -28.66 -6.39
CA GLU A 229 0.75 -29.48 -5.86
C GLU A 229 0.29 -30.43 -6.97
N SER A 230 0.47 -31.74 -6.72
CA SER A 230 -0.09 -32.77 -7.58
C SER A 230 -1.60 -32.70 -7.40
N SER A 231 -2.29 -32.03 -8.33
CA SER A 231 -3.75 -32.07 -8.43
C SER A 231 -4.22 -33.45 -8.86
#